data_AF-K0EVJ6-F1
#
_entry.id   AF-K0EVJ6-F1
#
_cell.length_a   1.000
_cell.length_b   1.000
_cell.length_c   1.000
_cell.angle_alpha   90.00
_cell.angle_beta   90.00
_cell.angle_gamma   90.00
#
_symmetry.space_group_name_H-M   'P 1'
#
loop_
_entity.id
_entity.type
_entity.pdbx_description
1 polymer ?
#
loop_
_entity_poly.entity_id
_entity_poly.type
_entity_poly.pdbx_seq_one_letter_code
_entity_poly.pdbx_strand_id
1 'polypeptide(L)'
;MQEHDDEHPPLQPGSKLVLGYDYSDTGDGRPLPYGTVYYCSPFIALSTTDPVTGWVPPDTPATLTATVQNLSGLGTALGTKLNFYYARPSLGALTDITWIGQSKPKPLPPGAAETMECTTPWTPRLDFGTHQCLLVHAESLEEKVEFPWRADLDRHVGQRNLVVDPPATEGTKILTVTNPFDFDAVTWLTLRSWRINGLTPQLTHALGTTLADLCTHVDDPKRRRLLLRYDVEVSAGEPIGVHFEGFGNDEPFEPFDDRTTEQLFRRRGESFDSHVLAESTLAPGCKRDAVFHVASPRDGAIYVHQLTQVIDGIEIGGYTVFALSD
;
A
#
# COMPACT_ATOMS: atom_id res chain seq x y z
N MET A 1 36.03 -3.83 -43.84
CA MET A 1 34.97 -3.91 -42.82
C MET A 1 35.27 -2.81 -41.84
N GLN A 2 34.56 -1.68 -41.93
CA GLN A 2 34.56 -0.69 -40.86
C GLN A 2 33.48 -1.15 -39.90
N GLU A 3 33.90 -1.64 -38.73
CA GLU A 3 33.00 -1.77 -37.58
C GLU A 3 32.59 -0.34 -37.23
N HIS A 4 31.32 -0.03 -37.49
CA HIS A 4 30.69 1.14 -36.91
C HIS A 4 30.59 0.82 -35.42
N ASP A 5 31.52 1.36 -34.64
CA ASP A 5 31.30 1.57 -33.21
C ASP A 5 30.12 2.53 -33.10
N ASP A 6 28.92 1.96 -32.98
CA ASP A 6 27.74 2.67 -32.55
C ASP A 6 27.98 3.08 -31.09
N GLU A 7 28.74 4.15 -30.89
CA GLU A 7 28.82 4.85 -29.61
C GLU A 7 27.40 5.26 -29.25
N HIS A 8 26.77 4.49 -28.35
CA HIS A 8 25.49 4.86 -27.78
C HIS A 8 25.62 6.28 -27.21
N PRO A 9 24.69 7.19 -27.53
CA PRO A 9 24.75 8.54 -27.01
C PRO A 9 24.82 8.49 -25.48
N PRO A 10 25.58 9.38 -24.83
CA PRO A 10 25.70 9.39 -23.38
C PRO A 10 24.30 9.46 -22.77
N LEU A 11 24.05 8.56 -21.80
CA LEU A 11 22.87 8.57 -20.94
C LEU A 11 22.62 10.01 -20.53
N GLN A 12 21.47 10.59 -20.89
CA GLN A 12 21.14 11.94 -20.46
C GLN A 12 20.64 11.83 -19.02
N PRO A 13 21.46 12.17 -18.00
CA PRO A 13 21.01 12.08 -16.62
C PRO A 13 19.78 12.97 -16.47
N GLY A 14 18.72 12.40 -15.93
CA GLY A 14 17.55 13.19 -15.59
C GLY A 14 16.22 12.49 -15.74
N SER A 15 16.16 11.17 -15.98
CA SER A 15 14.89 10.44 -15.80
C SER A 15 14.34 10.63 -14.37
N LYS A 16 13.01 10.49 -14.22
CA LYS A 16 12.33 10.59 -12.93
C LYS A 16 11.20 9.57 -12.90
N LEU A 17 11.53 8.33 -12.57
CA LEU A 17 10.57 7.25 -12.44
C LEU A 17 9.75 7.40 -11.17
N VAL A 18 8.44 7.21 -11.30
CA VAL A 18 7.49 7.25 -10.19
C VAL A 18 6.48 6.12 -10.32
N LEU A 19 6.39 5.30 -9.28
CA LEU A 19 5.24 4.45 -8.98
C LEU A 19 4.41 5.16 -7.91
N GLY A 20 3.38 5.87 -8.36
CA GLY A 20 2.63 6.77 -7.48
C GLY A 20 1.91 6.03 -6.36
N TYR A 21 1.80 6.65 -5.18
CA TYR A 21 0.87 6.16 -4.16
C TYR A 21 -0.57 6.65 -4.38
N ASP A 22 -0.75 7.76 -5.08
CA ASP A 22 -2.03 8.27 -5.55
C ASP A 22 -1.88 8.99 -6.91
N TYR A 23 -3.00 9.41 -7.51
CA TYR A 23 -2.99 10.07 -8.82
C TYR A 23 -2.35 11.46 -8.86
N SER A 24 -2.04 12.05 -7.70
CA SER A 24 -1.39 13.36 -7.58
C SER A 24 0.10 13.27 -7.21
N ASP A 25 0.62 12.08 -6.96
CA ASP A 25 2.02 11.86 -6.59
C ASP A 25 2.97 12.27 -7.72
N THR A 26 3.80 13.26 -7.44
CA THR A 26 4.83 13.76 -8.37
C THR A 26 6.20 13.13 -8.14
N GLY A 27 6.31 12.16 -7.22
CA GLY A 27 7.58 11.58 -6.81
C GLY A 27 8.42 12.47 -5.87
N ASP A 28 7.95 13.67 -5.54
CA ASP A 28 8.62 14.60 -4.64
C ASP A 28 8.04 14.52 -3.22
N GLY A 29 8.70 15.17 -2.25
CA GLY A 29 8.19 15.28 -0.89
C GLY A 29 8.22 13.98 -0.10
N ARG A 30 9.21 13.11 -0.40
CA ARG A 30 9.52 11.93 0.43
C ARG A 30 10.60 12.27 1.46
N PRO A 31 10.51 11.79 2.71
CA PRO A 31 9.47 10.90 3.27
C PRO A 31 8.06 11.50 3.22
N LEU A 32 7.05 10.68 2.87
CA LEU A 32 5.68 11.16 2.77
C LEU A 32 5.15 11.63 4.13
N PRO A 33 4.24 12.63 4.18
CA PRO A 33 3.65 13.11 5.42
C PRO A 33 2.96 12.00 6.23
N TYR A 34 2.88 12.15 7.55
CA TYR A 34 2.10 11.27 8.43
C TYR A 34 0.64 11.14 7.97
N GLY A 35 0.07 9.94 8.09
CA GLY A 35 -1.30 9.64 7.69
C GLY A 35 -1.50 9.46 6.18
N THR A 36 -0.45 9.57 5.36
CA THR A 36 -0.53 9.30 3.92
C THR A 36 -0.75 7.81 3.68
N VAL A 37 -1.86 7.47 3.02
CA VAL A 37 -2.23 6.08 2.68
C VAL A 37 -1.41 5.61 1.47
N TYR A 38 -0.14 5.32 1.69
CA TYR A 38 0.78 4.98 0.60
C TYR A 38 0.64 3.52 0.13
N TYR A 39 0.07 2.67 0.98
CA TYR A 39 -0.05 1.23 0.79
C TYR A 39 -1.26 0.81 -0.06
N CYS A 40 -1.92 1.75 -0.74
CA CYS A 40 -3.06 1.50 -1.63
C CYS A 40 -2.89 2.19 -2.99
N SER A 41 -1.71 2.02 -3.59
CA SER A 41 -1.41 2.58 -4.91
C SER A 41 -2.49 2.18 -5.94
N PRO A 42 -3.07 3.15 -6.67
CA PRO A 42 -4.01 2.86 -7.76
C PRO A 42 -3.31 2.39 -9.03
N PHE A 43 -1.97 2.44 -9.08
CA PHE A 43 -1.21 2.09 -10.27
C PHE A 43 -0.83 0.61 -10.33
N ILE A 44 -1.15 -0.18 -9.30
CA ILE A 44 -0.92 -1.62 -9.27
C ILE A 44 -2.27 -2.32 -9.44
N ALA A 45 -2.38 -3.27 -10.36
CA ALA A 45 -3.65 -3.94 -10.65
C ALA A 45 -3.46 -5.43 -10.97
N LEU A 46 -4.51 -6.21 -10.69
CA LEU A 46 -4.63 -7.60 -11.11
C LEU A 46 -5.74 -7.75 -12.12
N SER A 47 -5.54 -8.64 -13.10
CA SER A 47 -6.56 -8.96 -14.10
C SER A 47 -7.84 -9.58 -13.54
N THR A 48 -7.78 -10.14 -12.32
CA THR A 48 -8.91 -10.80 -11.65
C THR A 48 -9.61 -9.91 -10.62
N THR A 49 -9.14 -8.67 -10.43
CA THR A 49 -9.79 -7.73 -9.52
C THR A 49 -11.21 -7.44 -9.99
N ASP A 50 -12.18 -7.64 -9.12
CA ASP A 50 -13.56 -7.26 -9.37
C ASP A 50 -13.63 -5.73 -9.54
N PRO A 51 -14.10 -5.22 -10.71
CA PRO A 51 -14.00 -3.81 -11.04
C PRO A 51 -14.92 -2.91 -10.21
N VAL A 52 -15.83 -3.52 -9.43
CA VAL A 52 -16.85 -2.81 -8.67
C VAL A 52 -16.45 -2.70 -7.20
N THR A 53 -16.03 -3.82 -6.61
CA THR A 53 -15.68 -3.97 -5.20
C THR A 53 -14.18 -3.80 -4.94
N GLY A 54 -13.33 -4.13 -5.92
CA GLY A 54 -11.88 -4.21 -5.75
C GLY A 54 -11.40 -5.53 -5.14
N TRP A 55 -12.31 -6.48 -4.89
CA TRP A 55 -11.99 -7.81 -4.37
C TRP A 55 -11.15 -8.62 -5.38
N VAL A 56 -10.20 -9.38 -4.85
CA VAL A 56 -9.35 -10.29 -5.61
C VAL A 56 -9.68 -11.72 -5.18
N PRO A 57 -10.19 -12.58 -6.08
CA PRO A 57 -10.49 -13.96 -5.73
C PRO A 57 -9.20 -14.71 -5.36
N PRO A 58 -9.13 -15.36 -4.18
CA PRO A 58 -8.00 -16.20 -3.82
C PRO A 58 -7.89 -17.41 -4.76
N ASP A 59 -6.69 -17.96 -4.85
CA ASP A 59 -6.38 -19.19 -5.57
C ASP A 59 -6.71 -19.16 -7.07
N THR A 60 -6.92 -17.96 -7.62
CA THR A 60 -7.19 -17.72 -9.04
C THR A 60 -5.97 -17.07 -9.70
N PRO A 61 -5.34 -17.71 -10.70
CA PRO A 61 -4.22 -17.11 -11.42
C PRO A 61 -4.59 -15.76 -12.03
N ALA A 62 -3.72 -14.77 -11.82
CA ALA A 62 -3.90 -13.40 -12.26
C ALA A 62 -2.65 -12.87 -12.94
N THR A 63 -2.86 -11.95 -13.87
CA THR A 63 -1.81 -11.13 -14.47
C THR A 63 -1.65 -9.87 -13.63
N LEU A 64 -0.41 -9.61 -13.20
CA LEU A 64 -0.05 -8.39 -12.48
C LEU A 64 0.37 -7.31 -13.47
N THR A 65 -0.13 -6.11 -13.25
CA THR A 65 0.30 -4.92 -14.01
C THR A 65 0.61 -3.79 -13.04
N ALA A 66 1.55 -2.94 -13.44
CA ALA A 66 1.75 -1.66 -12.77
C ALA A 66 2.07 -0.55 -13.76
N THR A 67 1.59 0.66 -13.46
CA THR A 67 1.83 1.84 -14.29
C THR A 67 2.92 2.70 -13.67
N VAL A 68 4.03 2.84 -14.40
CA VAL A 68 5.16 3.68 -14.03
C VAL A 68 5.18 4.92 -14.90
N GLN A 69 5.56 6.04 -14.31
CA GLN A 69 5.63 7.33 -14.98
C GLN A 69 7.08 7.80 -15.03
N ASN A 70 7.52 8.38 -16.14
CA ASN A 70 8.74 9.18 -16.19
C ASN A 70 8.35 10.66 -16.16
N LEU A 71 8.34 11.25 -14.97
CA LEU A 71 7.95 12.65 -14.74
C LEU A 71 9.06 13.65 -15.08
N SER A 72 10.14 13.20 -15.71
CA SER A 72 11.17 14.09 -16.24
C SER A 72 10.67 14.85 -17.45
N GLY A 73 11.16 16.08 -17.63
CA GLY A 73 11.07 16.82 -18.89
C GLY A 73 12.30 16.67 -19.80
N LEU A 74 13.30 15.86 -19.41
CA LEU A 74 14.63 15.88 -20.00
C LEU A 74 15.06 14.52 -20.56
N GLY A 75 15.11 13.48 -19.72
CA GLY A 75 15.74 12.20 -20.05
C GLY A 75 14.73 11.06 -20.26
N THR A 76 14.97 10.24 -21.28
CA THR A 76 14.26 8.94 -21.43
C THR A 76 14.83 7.96 -20.42
N ALA A 77 13.98 7.31 -19.62
CA ALA A 77 14.42 6.23 -18.76
C ALA A 77 14.65 4.97 -19.62
N LEU A 78 15.91 4.63 -19.88
CA LEU A 78 16.27 3.46 -20.69
C LEU A 78 16.25 2.19 -19.86
N GLY A 79 15.76 1.10 -20.47
CA GLY A 79 15.70 -0.21 -19.81
C GLY A 79 14.78 -0.23 -18.59
N THR A 80 13.75 0.62 -18.56
CA THR A 80 12.76 0.63 -17.48
C THR A 80 12.11 -0.73 -17.36
N LYS A 81 12.18 -1.32 -16.17
CA LYS A 81 11.53 -2.59 -15.83
C LYS A 81 10.88 -2.48 -14.46
N LEU A 82 9.88 -3.32 -14.24
CA LEU A 82 9.19 -3.46 -12.96
C LEU A 82 9.49 -4.84 -12.39
N ASN A 83 9.92 -4.91 -11.14
CA ASN A 83 10.06 -6.17 -10.41
C ASN A 83 8.89 -6.27 -9.41
N PHE A 84 8.21 -7.41 -9.40
CA PHE A 84 6.99 -7.63 -8.62
C PHE A 84 7.27 -8.59 -7.47
N TYR A 85 6.74 -8.25 -6.30
CA TYR A 85 6.88 -9.02 -5.08
C TYR A 85 5.54 -9.06 -4.35
N TYR A 86 5.38 -10.06 -3.48
CA TYR A 86 4.38 -10.01 -2.43
C TYR A 86 5.05 -10.20 -1.08
N ALA A 87 4.41 -9.70 -0.03
CA ALA A 87 4.84 -9.87 1.34
C ALA A 87 3.66 -10.32 2.20
N ARG A 88 4.00 -10.88 3.37
CA ARG A 88 3.01 -11.26 4.38
C ARG A 88 2.22 -10.01 4.82
N PRO A 89 0.91 -10.17 5.13
CA PRO A 89 0.10 -9.08 5.67
C PRO A 89 0.73 -8.43 6.90
N SER A 90 1.00 -7.14 6.81
CA SER A 90 1.68 -6.39 7.86
C SER A 90 1.02 -5.03 8.06
N LEU A 91 0.90 -4.61 9.32
CA LEU A 91 0.72 -3.21 9.71
C LEU A 91 2.08 -2.50 9.87
N GLY A 92 3.16 -3.26 10.01
CA GLY A 92 4.50 -2.75 10.21
C GLY A 92 5.36 -2.76 8.96
N ALA A 93 6.65 -2.91 9.19
CA ALA A 93 7.61 -3.19 8.15
C ALA A 93 7.22 -4.50 7.45
N LEU A 94 7.45 -4.55 6.15
CA LEU A 94 7.09 -5.72 5.35
C LEU A 94 8.02 -6.88 5.67
N THR A 95 7.44 -8.06 5.82
CA THR A 95 8.15 -9.29 6.20
C THR A 95 7.89 -10.40 5.19
N ASP A 96 8.76 -11.41 5.16
CA ASP A 96 8.57 -12.62 4.34
C ASP A 96 8.38 -12.31 2.85
N ILE A 97 9.15 -11.33 2.34
CA ILE A 97 9.04 -10.81 0.98
C ILE A 97 9.45 -11.88 -0.03
N THR A 98 8.58 -12.14 -1.00
CA THR A 98 8.75 -13.17 -2.02
C THR A 98 8.68 -12.55 -3.41
N TRP A 99 9.70 -12.82 -4.23
CA TRP A 99 9.73 -12.39 -5.63
C TRP A 99 8.75 -13.20 -6.48
N ILE A 100 8.00 -12.50 -7.32
CA ILE A 100 7.03 -13.09 -8.24
C ILE A 100 7.64 -13.19 -9.64
N GLY A 101 8.15 -12.06 -10.13
CA GLY A 101 8.49 -11.91 -11.53
C GLY A 101 8.92 -10.49 -11.87
N GLN A 102 9.11 -10.25 -13.16
CA GLN A 102 9.44 -8.91 -13.68
C GLN A 102 8.72 -8.64 -15.00
N SER A 103 8.61 -7.38 -15.36
CA SER A 103 8.17 -6.97 -16.69
C SER A 103 9.29 -7.08 -17.73
N LYS A 104 8.91 -7.03 -19.01
CA LYS A 104 9.88 -6.82 -20.09
C LYS A 104 10.45 -5.40 -20.01
N PRO A 105 11.77 -5.19 -20.10
CA PRO A 105 12.34 -3.86 -20.15
C PRO A 105 11.81 -3.06 -21.34
N LYS A 106 11.51 -1.77 -21.12
CA LYS A 106 11.06 -0.83 -22.15
C LYS A 106 11.70 0.55 -21.92
N PRO A 107 11.98 1.33 -22.98
CA PRO A 107 12.29 2.74 -22.80
C PRO A 107 11.03 3.52 -22.41
N LEU A 108 11.15 4.46 -21.47
CA LEU A 108 10.06 5.33 -21.05
C LEU A 108 10.41 6.80 -21.33
N PRO A 109 9.86 7.43 -22.39
CA PRO A 109 10.17 8.81 -22.76
C PRO A 109 9.84 9.83 -21.65
N PRO A 110 10.42 11.04 -21.68
CA PRO A 110 10.06 12.14 -20.78
C PRO A 110 8.55 12.43 -20.83
N GLY A 111 7.91 12.57 -19.68
CA GLY A 111 6.48 12.84 -19.53
C GLY A 111 5.56 11.65 -19.86
N ALA A 112 6.11 10.47 -20.19
CA ALA A 112 5.33 9.30 -20.53
C ALA A 112 4.93 8.49 -19.28
N ALA A 113 3.80 7.80 -19.38
CA ALA A 113 3.37 6.77 -18.45
C ALA A 113 3.15 5.46 -19.23
N GLU A 114 3.56 4.34 -18.66
CA GLU A 114 3.43 3.02 -19.29
C GLU A 114 2.96 2.00 -18.27
N THR A 115 1.89 1.27 -18.62
CA THR A 115 1.47 0.08 -17.88
C THR A 115 2.31 -1.10 -18.35
N MET A 116 3.08 -1.68 -17.42
CA MET A 116 3.91 -2.85 -17.68
C MET A 116 3.35 -4.09 -16.98
N GLU A 117 3.35 -5.20 -17.70
CA GLU A 117 2.85 -6.49 -17.24
C GLU A 117 3.99 -7.33 -16.66
N CYS A 118 3.73 -7.99 -15.53
CA CYS A 118 4.60 -9.04 -15.00
C CYS A 118 4.56 -10.26 -15.94
N THR A 119 5.73 -10.71 -16.39
CA THR A 119 5.83 -11.87 -17.30
C THR A 119 5.53 -13.21 -16.64
N THR A 120 5.45 -13.24 -15.31
CA THR A 120 5.11 -14.43 -14.52
C THR A 120 3.69 -14.27 -13.96
N PRO A 121 2.75 -15.16 -14.30
CA PRO A 121 1.44 -15.21 -13.65
C PRO A 121 1.60 -15.44 -12.15
N TRP A 122 0.73 -14.82 -11.35
CA TRP A 122 0.74 -14.96 -9.90
C TRP A 122 -0.62 -15.41 -9.39
N THR A 123 -0.64 -16.20 -8.32
CA THR A 123 -1.88 -16.68 -7.70
C THR A 123 -1.94 -16.13 -6.28
N PRO A 124 -2.74 -15.08 -6.03
CA PRO A 124 -2.95 -14.56 -4.68
C PRO A 124 -3.58 -15.63 -3.79
N ARG A 125 -3.25 -15.60 -2.50
CA ARG A 125 -3.78 -16.52 -1.49
C ARG A 125 -4.35 -15.75 -0.33
N LEU A 126 -5.40 -16.31 0.27
CA LEU A 126 -5.92 -15.79 1.53
C LEU A 126 -5.07 -16.33 2.68
N ASP A 127 -3.93 -15.70 2.91
CA ASP A 127 -3.08 -15.99 4.06
C ASP A 127 -3.53 -15.13 5.25
N PHE A 128 -3.60 -15.72 6.45
CA PHE A 128 -3.87 -14.99 7.70
C PHE A 128 -5.22 -14.22 7.74
N GLY A 129 -6.16 -14.62 6.88
CA GLY A 129 -7.53 -14.11 6.85
C GLY A 129 -7.69 -12.66 6.39
N THR A 130 -6.62 -12.01 5.91
CA THR A 130 -6.64 -10.57 5.61
C THR A 130 -6.35 -10.26 4.14
N HIS A 131 -5.12 -9.83 3.85
CA HIS A 131 -4.68 -9.34 2.54
C HIS A 131 -3.45 -10.08 2.06
N GLN A 132 -2.84 -9.60 1.00
CA GLN A 132 -1.42 -9.78 0.72
C GLN A 132 -0.88 -8.41 0.29
N CYS A 133 0.31 -8.05 0.78
CA CYS A 133 0.95 -6.79 0.39
C CYS A 133 1.61 -7.02 -0.97
N LEU A 134 1.13 -6.38 -2.03
CA LEU A 134 1.87 -6.32 -3.29
C LEU A 134 2.84 -5.16 -3.30
N LEU A 135 4.03 -5.43 -3.81
CA LEU A 135 5.07 -4.45 -4.03
C LEU A 135 5.56 -4.47 -5.46
N VAL A 136 5.86 -3.29 -5.98
CA VAL A 136 6.46 -3.11 -7.29
C VAL A 136 7.64 -2.17 -7.16
N HIS A 137 8.78 -2.60 -7.69
CA HIS A 137 9.99 -1.80 -7.80
C HIS A 137 10.18 -1.37 -9.25
N ALA A 138 10.26 -0.08 -9.51
CA ALA A 138 10.63 0.48 -10.80
C ALA A 138 12.13 0.76 -10.84
N GLU A 139 12.81 0.27 -11.87
CA GLU A 139 14.24 0.51 -12.08
C GLU A 139 14.49 0.84 -13.55
N SER A 140 15.51 1.64 -13.82
CA SER A 140 16.06 1.86 -15.16
C SER A 140 17.58 1.61 -15.14
N LEU A 141 18.27 1.91 -16.25
CA LEU A 141 19.74 1.91 -16.27
C LEU A 141 20.32 3.00 -15.35
N GLU A 142 19.63 4.13 -15.20
CA GLU A 142 20.08 5.32 -14.45
C GLU A 142 19.52 5.37 -13.02
N GLU A 143 18.29 4.91 -12.83
CA GLU A 143 17.57 4.99 -11.57
C GLU A 143 17.41 3.62 -10.94
N LYS A 144 17.72 3.55 -9.64
CA LYS A 144 17.62 2.35 -8.81
C LYS A 144 16.74 2.66 -7.60
N VAL A 145 16.14 1.61 -7.06
CA VAL A 145 15.48 1.67 -5.76
C VAL A 145 16.53 1.99 -4.68
N GLU A 146 16.25 3.00 -3.87
CA GLU A 146 17.08 3.47 -2.76
C GLU A 146 16.61 2.95 -1.40
N PHE A 147 15.29 2.87 -1.18
CA PHE A 147 14.69 2.34 0.04
C PHE A 147 13.75 1.19 -0.33
N PRO A 148 14.30 -0.03 -0.48
CA PRO A 148 13.47 -1.16 -0.89
C PRO A 148 12.34 -1.36 0.12
N TRP A 149 11.17 -1.73 -0.40
CA TRP A 149 9.97 -2.02 0.41
C TRP A 149 9.30 -0.80 1.07
N ARG A 150 9.77 0.43 0.82
CA ARG A 150 9.25 1.66 1.44
C ARG A 150 8.72 2.66 0.41
N ALA A 151 7.47 2.49 0.01
CA ALA A 151 6.80 3.42 -0.91
C ALA A 151 6.66 4.85 -0.34
N ASP A 152 6.66 4.98 0.98
CA ASP A 152 6.65 6.25 1.69
C ASP A 152 8.00 6.98 1.68
N LEU A 153 9.10 6.27 1.44
CA LEU A 153 10.45 6.84 1.37
C LEU A 153 10.97 6.92 -0.06
N ASP A 154 10.52 6.03 -0.93
CA ASP A 154 11.05 5.87 -2.27
C ASP A 154 9.95 5.91 -3.33
N ARG A 155 10.11 6.82 -4.29
CA ARG A 155 9.19 6.99 -5.43
C ARG A 155 9.25 5.83 -6.42
N HIS A 156 10.32 5.05 -6.38
CA HIS A 156 10.50 3.86 -7.21
C HIS A 156 9.78 2.64 -6.64
N VAL A 157 9.14 2.76 -5.47
CA VAL A 157 8.42 1.66 -4.82
C VAL A 157 6.94 1.99 -4.79
N GLY A 158 6.12 1.14 -5.41
CA GLY A 158 4.68 1.14 -5.26
C GLY A 158 4.23 0.01 -4.33
N GLN A 159 3.23 0.27 -3.51
CA GLN A 159 2.60 -0.75 -2.66
C GLN A 159 1.08 -0.76 -2.83
N ARG A 160 0.49 -1.95 -2.90
CA ARG A 160 -0.96 -2.14 -2.86
C ARG A 160 -1.32 -3.32 -1.97
N ASN A 161 -1.98 -3.04 -0.86
CA ASN A 161 -2.58 -4.06 -0.01
C ASN A 161 -3.87 -4.55 -0.66
N LEU A 162 -3.92 -5.83 -1.01
CA LEU A 162 -5.03 -6.42 -1.75
C LEU A 162 -6.22 -6.77 -0.86
N VAL A 163 -7.44 -6.60 -1.38
CA VAL A 163 -8.65 -7.13 -0.72
C VAL A 163 -8.85 -8.57 -1.19
N VAL A 164 -8.19 -9.53 -0.55
CA VAL A 164 -8.32 -10.96 -0.91
C VAL A 164 -9.45 -11.62 -0.13
N ASP A 165 -9.63 -11.21 1.13
CA ASP A 165 -10.80 -11.57 1.91
C ASP A 165 -12.07 -10.96 1.30
N PRO A 166 -13.11 -11.74 1.00
CA PRO A 166 -14.34 -11.22 0.43
C PRO A 166 -14.96 -10.16 1.35
N PRO A 167 -15.46 -9.04 0.80
CA PRO A 167 -16.14 -8.03 1.60
C PRO A 167 -17.31 -8.64 2.39
N ALA A 168 -17.58 -8.12 3.60
CA ALA A 168 -18.58 -8.63 4.55
C ALA A 168 -18.25 -9.97 5.24
N THR A 169 -17.06 -10.53 5.04
CA THR A 169 -16.68 -11.78 5.74
C THR A 169 -16.32 -11.50 7.19
N GLU A 170 -17.20 -11.90 8.11
CA GLU A 170 -16.90 -11.90 9.53
C GLU A 170 -15.78 -12.90 9.87
N GLY A 171 -14.97 -12.56 10.86
CA GLY A 171 -14.04 -13.51 11.47
C GLY A 171 -12.70 -12.92 11.89
N THR A 172 -11.81 -13.82 12.26
CA THR A 172 -10.47 -13.49 12.75
C THR A 172 -9.54 -13.08 11.62
N LYS A 173 -8.82 -12.00 11.87
CA LYS A 173 -7.87 -11.34 10.99
C LYS A 173 -6.54 -11.25 11.71
N ILE A 174 -5.45 -11.59 11.01
CA ILE A 174 -4.10 -11.54 11.57
C ILE A 174 -3.25 -10.63 10.68
N LEU A 175 -2.56 -9.68 11.32
CA LEU A 175 -1.60 -8.78 10.69
C LEU A 175 -0.31 -8.77 11.48
N THR A 176 0.83 -8.82 10.82
CA THR A 176 2.12 -8.72 11.49
C THR A 176 2.42 -7.28 11.89
N VAL A 177 2.95 -7.09 13.09
CA VAL A 177 3.49 -5.84 13.60
C VAL A 177 4.98 -6.03 13.87
N THR A 178 5.79 -5.01 13.67
CA THR A 178 7.25 -5.14 13.73
C THR A 178 7.86 -4.02 14.56
N ASN A 179 8.92 -4.27 15.32
CA ASN A 179 9.88 -3.24 15.69
C ASN A 179 11.09 -3.35 14.74
N PRO A 180 11.15 -2.48 13.72
CA PRO A 180 12.22 -2.53 12.74
C PRO A 180 13.46 -1.75 13.20
N PHE A 181 13.51 -1.27 14.44
CA PHE A 181 14.62 -0.49 14.95
C PHE A 181 15.57 -1.33 15.82
N ASP A 182 16.72 -0.74 16.14
CA ASP A 182 17.78 -1.34 16.97
C ASP A 182 17.62 -1.05 18.47
N PHE A 183 16.47 -0.51 18.89
CA PHE A 183 16.13 -0.20 20.29
C PHE A 183 14.73 -0.72 20.66
N ASP A 184 14.50 -0.94 21.95
CA ASP A 184 13.17 -1.30 22.48
C ASP A 184 12.18 -0.16 22.19
N ALA A 185 11.05 -0.47 21.56
CA ALA A 185 10.10 0.55 21.17
C ALA A 185 8.67 0.18 21.58
N VAL A 186 7.92 1.19 22.03
CA VAL A 186 6.48 1.07 22.25
C VAL A 186 5.79 1.17 20.89
N THR A 187 5.06 0.11 20.56
CA THR A 187 4.20 0.01 19.39
C THR A 187 2.76 0.27 19.82
N TRP A 188 2.11 1.20 19.14
CA TRP A 188 0.67 1.42 19.22
C TRP A 188 0.01 0.92 17.94
N LEU A 189 -1.09 0.18 18.11
CA LEU A 189 -2.03 -0.07 17.03
C LEU A 189 -3.12 0.97 17.15
N THR A 190 -3.22 1.82 16.15
CA THR A 190 -4.22 2.88 16.12
C THR A 190 -5.25 2.61 15.04
N LEU A 191 -6.45 3.15 15.27
CA LEU A 191 -7.62 2.93 14.45
C LEU A 191 -8.32 4.26 14.18
N ARG A 192 -8.58 4.53 12.90
CA ARG A 192 -9.49 5.58 12.47
C ARG A 192 -10.66 4.95 11.74
N SER A 193 -11.87 5.36 12.09
CA SER A 193 -13.08 4.74 11.57
C SER A 193 -14.01 5.76 10.95
N TRP A 194 -14.60 5.36 9.82
CA TRP A 194 -15.61 6.12 9.12
C TRP A 194 -16.82 5.25 8.85
N ARG A 195 -17.98 5.87 8.99
CA ARG A 195 -19.27 5.34 8.55
C ARG A 195 -19.66 6.03 7.25
N ILE A 196 -19.99 5.24 6.25
CA ILE A 196 -20.38 5.69 4.91
C ILE A 196 -21.82 5.23 4.64
N ASN A 197 -22.71 6.15 4.33
CA ASN A 197 -24.10 5.87 3.97
C ASN A 197 -24.36 6.25 2.50
N GLY A 198 -25.18 5.47 1.81
CA GLY A 198 -25.60 5.74 0.44
C GLY A 198 -24.59 5.35 -0.64
N LEU A 199 -23.40 4.86 -0.27
CA LEU A 199 -22.41 4.38 -1.23
C LEU A 199 -22.85 3.04 -1.81
N THR A 200 -23.00 3.00 -3.14
CA THR A 200 -23.43 1.80 -3.86
C THR A 200 -22.37 1.34 -4.87
N PRO A 201 -22.34 0.03 -5.19
CA PRO A 201 -21.56 -0.52 -6.31
C PRO A 201 -21.74 0.21 -7.66
N GLN A 202 -22.93 0.73 -7.94
CA GLN A 202 -23.22 1.45 -9.18
C GLN A 202 -22.54 2.82 -9.22
N LEU A 203 -22.45 3.49 -8.06
CA LEU A 203 -21.77 4.78 -7.96
C LEU A 203 -20.26 4.64 -8.14
N THR A 204 -19.63 3.61 -7.57
CA THR A 204 -18.18 3.37 -7.75
C THR A 204 -17.86 3.16 -9.22
N HIS A 205 -18.64 2.34 -9.91
CA HIS A 205 -18.54 2.15 -11.35
C HIS A 205 -18.73 3.45 -12.15
N ALA A 206 -19.74 4.27 -11.80
CA ALA A 206 -19.97 5.56 -12.45
C ALA A 206 -18.81 6.56 -12.27
N LEU A 207 -18.07 6.44 -11.16
CA LEU A 207 -16.87 7.23 -10.86
C LEU A 207 -15.59 6.64 -11.49
N GLY A 208 -15.67 5.49 -12.15
CA GLY A 208 -14.51 4.82 -12.76
C GLY A 208 -13.50 4.31 -11.72
N THR A 209 -13.98 3.90 -10.55
CA THR A 209 -13.15 3.41 -9.44
C THR A 209 -13.79 2.19 -8.77
N THR A 210 -13.06 1.54 -7.87
CA THR A 210 -13.60 0.44 -7.06
C THR A 210 -14.11 0.94 -5.70
N LEU A 211 -14.96 0.15 -5.05
CA LEU A 211 -15.39 0.40 -3.67
C LEU A 211 -14.20 0.47 -2.73
N ALA A 212 -13.29 -0.51 -2.80
CA ALA A 212 -12.08 -0.53 -1.99
C ALA A 212 -11.24 0.74 -2.17
N ASP A 213 -10.96 1.18 -3.40
CA ASP A 213 -10.15 2.38 -3.65
C ASP A 213 -10.84 3.66 -3.16
N LEU A 214 -12.17 3.74 -3.28
CA LEU A 214 -12.91 4.90 -2.81
C LEU A 214 -12.95 4.96 -1.27
N CYS A 215 -13.19 3.81 -0.62
CA CYS A 215 -13.27 3.69 0.82
C CYS A 215 -11.90 3.87 1.49
N THR A 216 -10.83 3.29 0.97
CA THR A 216 -9.50 3.38 1.60
C THR A 216 -9.00 4.82 1.74
N HIS A 217 -9.36 5.70 0.81
CA HIS A 217 -9.01 7.13 0.91
C HIS A 217 -10.20 8.01 1.29
N VAL A 218 -11.15 7.47 2.07
CA VAL A 218 -12.34 8.21 2.53
C VAL A 218 -12.00 9.47 3.34
N ASP A 219 -10.79 9.57 3.87
CA ASP A 219 -10.31 10.76 4.59
C ASP A 219 -9.89 11.92 3.67
N ASP A 220 -9.66 11.66 2.38
CA ASP A 220 -9.29 12.70 1.41
C ASP A 220 -10.41 13.75 1.25
N PRO A 221 -10.17 15.03 1.57
CA PRO A 221 -11.17 16.09 1.44
C PRO A 221 -11.71 16.28 0.02
N LYS A 222 -10.94 15.97 -1.02
CA LYS A 222 -11.42 16.00 -2.42
C LYS A 222 -12.41 14.86 -2.67
N ARG A 223 -12.13 13.65 -2.19
CA ARG A 223 -13.02 12.49 -2.33
C ARG A 223 -14.30 12.67 -1.51
N ARG A 224 -14.22 13.18 -0.28
CA ARG A 224 -15.42 13.50 0.52
C ARG A 224 -16.33 14.51 -0.18
N ARG A 225 -15.75 15.56 -0.77
CA ARG A 225 -16.52 16.55 -1.55
C ARG A 225 -17.14 15.95 -2.81
N LEU A 226 -16.49 14.98 -3.44
CA LEU A 226 -17.04 14.24 -4.57
C LEU A 226 -18.23 13.38 -4.11
N LEU A 227 -18.04 12.57 -3.06
CA LEU A 227 -19.07 11.71 -2.48
C LEU A 227 -20.33 12.47 -2.07
N LEU A 228 -20.17 13.64 -1.43
CA LEU A 228 -21.29 14.48 -1.02
C LEU A 228 -22.14 14.98 -2.20
N ARG A 229 -21.58 15.11 -3.42
CA ARG A 229 -22.35 15.48 -4.62
C ARG A 229 -23.28 14.38 -5.12
N TYR A 230 -23.08 13.16 -4.64
CA TYR A 230 -23.89 11.99 -4.95
C TYR A 230 -24.69 11.51 -3.73
N ASP A 231 -24.95 12.41 -2.78
CA ASP A 231 -25.69 12.14 -1.54
C ASP A 231 -25.09 10.99 -0.71
N VAL A 232 -23.78 10.75 -0.85
CA VAL A 232 -23.04 9.83 0.01
C VAL A 232 -22.52 10.58 1.22
N GLU A 233 -23.03 10.21 2.38
CA GLU A 233 -22.62 10.79 3.66
C GLU A 233 -21.43 10.02 4.23
N VAL A 234 -20.41 10.77 4.66
CA VAL A 234 -19.22 10.24 5.32
C VAL A 234 -19.09 10.92 6.67
N SER A 235 -19.11 10.14 7.75
CA SER A 235 -18.89 10.63 9.11
C SER A 235 -17.77 9.85 9.78
N ALA A 236 -16.86 10.55 10.46
CA ALA A 236 -15.99 9.89 11.43
C ALA A 236 -16.86 9.24 12.52
N GLY A 237 -16.46 8.06 12.99
CA GLY A 237 -17.26 7.30 13.94
C GLY A 237 -16.45 6.37 14.82
N GLU A 238 -17.16 5.70 15.73
CA GLU A 238 -16.60 4.66 16.58
C GLU A 238 -16.13 3.45 15.76
N PRO A 239 -15.15 2.66 16.27
CA PRO A 239 -14.65 1.46 15.62
C PRO A 239 -15.62 0.28 15.71
N ILE A 240 -16.83 0.46 15.17
CA ILE A 240 -17.89 -0.55 15.17
C ILE A 240 -17.45 -1.76 14.36
N GLY A 241 -17.60 -2.95 14.94
CA GLY A 241 -17.33 -4.21 14.26
C GLY A 241 -15.86 -4.63 14.28
N VAL A 242 -14.94 -3.87 14.86
CA VAL A 242 -13.53 -4.28 15.00
C VAL A 242 -13.18 -4.47 16.47
N HIS A 243 -12.70 -5.66 16.82
CA HIS A 243 -12.31 -6.02 18.18
C HIS A 243 -10.91 -6.61 18.21
N PHE A 244 -10.00 -6.01 18.98
CA PHE A 244 -8.67 -6.56 19.19
C PHE A 244 -8.70 -7.73 20.18
N GLU A 245 -8.08 -8.85 19.81
CA GLU A 245 -8.03 -10.05 20.65
C GLU A 245 -6.72 -10.16 21.41
N GLY A 246 -5.59 -9.81 20.78
CA GLY A 246 -4.28 -9.89 21.43
C GLY A 246 -3.11 -9.89 20.46
N PHE A 247 -1.91 -9.96 21.05
CA PHE A 247 -0.66 -10.19 20.33
C PHE A 247 -0.23 -11.65 20.45
N GLY A 248 0.33 -12.18 19.37
CA GLY A 248 1.02 -13.46 19.34
C GLY A 248 2.40 -13.40 20.02
N ASN A 249 3.19 -14.45 19.81
CA ASN A 249 4.54 -14.54 20.35
C ASN A 249 5.54 -13.69 19.56
N ASP A 250 6.63 -13.32 20.22
CA ASP A 250 7.81 -12.70 19.59
C ASP A 250 8.47 -13.65 18.59
N GLU A 251 8.77 -13.12 17.41
CA GLU A 251 9.57 -13.75 16.38
C GLU A 251 10.66 -12.78 15.88
N PRO A 252 11.83 -13.29 15.46
CA PRO A 252 12.87 -12.42 14.93
C PRO A 252 12.44 -11.74 13.62
N PHE A 253 12.93 -10.51 13.42
CA PHE A 253 12.74 -9.67 12.24
C PHE A 253 14.06 -8.93 11.91
N GLU A 254 14.34 -8.73 10.63
CA GLU A 254 15.53 -7.99 10.20
C GLU A 254 15.31 -6.47 10.37
N PRO A 255 16.09 -5.77 11.23
CA PRO A 255 15.93 -4.34 11.40
C PRO A 255 16.19 -3.55 10.11
N PHE A 256 15.68 -2.33 10.07
CA PHE A 256 16.05 -1.35 9.06
C PHE A 256 17.53 -0.98 9.17
N ASP A 257 18.13 -0.63 8.04
CA ASP A 257 19.44 0.01 8.03
C ASP A 257 19.39 1.42 8.64
N ASP A 258 20.56 1.95 8.98
CA ASP A 258 20.71 3.27 9.60
C ASP A 258 20.10 4.38 8.75
N ARG A 259 20.24 4.28 7.41
CA ARG A 259 19.77 5.30 6.47
C ARG A 259 18.24 5.37 6.46
N THR A 260 17.58 4.23 6.41
CA THR A 260 16.13 4.09 6.45
C THR A 260 15.60 4.59 7.79
N THR A 261 16.24 4.18 8.88
CA THR A 261 15.92 4.63 10.24
C THR A 261 16.02 6.16 10.35
N GLU A 262 17.10 6.77 9.86
CA GLU A 262 17.29 8.22 9.86
C GLU A 262 16.16 8.95 9.09
N GLN A 263 15.80 8.46 7.90
CA GLN A 263 14.71 9.07 7.12
C GLN A 263 13.37 9.03 7.86
N LEU A 264 13.07 7.94 8.57
CA LEU A 264 11.81 7.81 9.31
C LEU A 264 11.75 8.71 10.53
N PHE A 265 12.86 8.85 11.26
CA PHE A 265 12.92 9.74 12.41
C PHE A 265 12.66 11.20 12.07
N ARG A 266 12.87 11.62 10.81
CA ARG A 266 12.49 12.96 10.34
C ARG A 266 10.98 13.21 10.37
N ARG A 267 10.16 12.17 10.45
CA ARG A 267 8.68 12.22 10.57
C ARG A 267 8.19 12.18 12.03
N ARG A 268 9.11 12.01 12.99
CA ARG A 268 8.74 11.84 14.40
C ARG A 268 8.08 13.10 14.97
N GLY A 269 7.03 12.90 15.77
CA GLY A 269 6.33 13.98 16.47
C GLY A 269 5.13 14.54 15.71
N GLU A 270 4.81 13.98 14.54
CA GLU A 270 3.53 14.21 13.88
C GLU A 270 2.41 13.58 14.74
N SER A 271 1.41 14.39 15.10
CA SER A 271 0.35 13.99 16.05
C SER A 271 -0.67 13.06 15.38
N PHE A 272 -1.17 12.08 16.14
CA PHE A 272 -2.24 11.20 15.71
C PHE A 272 -3.54 11.53 16.46
N ASP A 273 -4.57 11.92 15.70
CA ASP A 273 -5.95 11.97 16.20
C ASP A 273 -6.61 10.63 15.87
N SER A 274 -6.19 9.58 16.59
CA SER A 274 -6.59 8.19 16.31
C SER A 274 -6.85 7.44 17.60
N HIS A 275 -7.83 6.54 17.57
CA HIS A 275 -8.15 5.68 18.69
C HIS A 275 -7.04 4.64 18.87
N VAL A 276 -6.47 4.52 20.07
CA VAL A 276 -5.49 3.46 20.37
C VAL A 276 -6.25 2.17 20.65
N LEU A 277 -6.13 1.21 19.75
CA LEU A 277 -6.74 -0.11 19.87
C LEU A 277 -5.94 -1.03 20.79
N ALA A 278 -4.61 -0.96 20.70
CA ALA A 278 -3.70 -1.75 21.52
C ALA A 278 -2.32 -1.09 21.66
N GLU A 279 -1.59 -1.46 22.71
CA GLU A 279 -0.22 -1.03 22.96
C GLU A 279 0.64 -2.23 23.37
N SER A 280 1.88 -2.28 22.90
CA SER A 280 2.86 -3.27 23.35
C SER A 280 4.29 -2.78 23.17
N THR A 281 5.20 -3.19 24.06
CA THR A 281 6.64 -3.05 23.84
C THR A 281 7.15 -4.23 23.04
N LEU A 282 7.90 -3.94 21.98
CA LEU A 282 8.59 -4.91 21.13
C LEU A 282 10.10 -4.73 21.26
N ALA A 283 10.82 -5.84 21.40
CA ALA A 283 12.28 -5.85 21.36
C ALA A 283 12.82 -5.41 19.99
N PRO A 284 14.09 -4.95 19.89
CA PRO A 284 14.72 -4.62 18.61
C PRO A 284 14.68 -5.79 17.63
N GLY A 285 14.40 -5.51 16.36
CA GLY A 285 14.37 -6.56 15.33
C GLY A 285 13.40 -7.69 15.67
N CYS A 286 12.21 -7.35 16.16
CA CYS A 286 11.18 -8.32 16.53
C CYS A 286 9.91 -8.09 15.74
N LYS A 287 9.15 -9.16 15.46
CA LYS A 287 7.79 -9.11 14.94
C LYS A 287 6.85 -9.94 15.81
N ARG A 288 5.57 -9.57 15.82
CA ARG A 288 4.47 -10.34 16.42
C ARG A 288 3.27 -10.31 15.47
N ASP A 289 2.40 -11.30 15.61
CA ASP A 289 1.08 -11.23 15.01
C ASP A 289 0.13 -10.42 15.90
N ALA A 290 -0.62 -9.50 15.32
CA ALA A 290 -1.74 -8.80 15.94
C ALA A 290 -3.05 -9.44 15.44
N VAL A 291 -3.87 -9.90 16.38
CA VAL A 291 -5.11 -10.63 16.10
C VAL A 291 -6.30 -9.74 16.42
N PHE A 292 -7.22 -9.61 15.47
CA PHE A 292 -8.47 -8.89 15.66
C PHE A 292 -9.63 -9.62 14.98
N HIS A 293 -10.83 -9.42 15.48
CA HIS A 293 -12.06 -9.92 14.92
C HIS A 293 -12.80 -8.80 14.20
N VAL A 294 -13.30 -9.09 13.00
CA VAL A 294 -14.17 -8.19 12.24
C VAL A 294 -15.58 -8.78 12.21
N ALA A 295 -16.58 -7.98 12.58
CA ALA A 295 -17.99 -8.32 12.59
C ALA A 295 -18.77 -7.37 11.68
N SER A 296 -19.83 -7.88 11.06
CA SER A 296 -20.64 -7.13 10.12
C SER A 296 -21.70 -6.31 10.88
N PRO A 297 -21.69 -4.97 10.76
CA PRO A 297 -22.73 -4.13 11.35
C PRO A 297 -24.07 -4.40 10.66
N ARG A 298 -25.19 -4.21 11.38
CA ARG A 298 -26.55 -4.53 10.88
C ARG A 298 -27.40 -3.29 10.62
N ASP A 299 -26.80 -2.25 10.05
CA ASP A 299 -27.43 -0.95 9.85
C ASP A 299 -27.44 -0.46 8.39
N GLY A 300 -27.01 -1.30 7.45
CA GLY A 300 -26.95 -0.98 6.01
C GLY A 300 -25.81 -0.04 5.62
N ALA A 301 -24.96 0.38 6.57
CA ALA A 301 -23.83 1.25 6.28
C ALA A 301 -22.56 0.47 5.95
N ILE A 302 -21.61 1.17 5.32
CA ILE A 302 -20.25 0.70 5.10
C ILE A 302 -19.37 1.32 6.17
N TYR A 303 -18.66 0.49 6.92
CA TYR A 303 -17.65 0.93 7.87
C TYR A 303 -16.27 0.70 7.30
N VAL A 304 -15.45 1.74 7.37
CA VAL A 304 -14.06 1.73 6.92
C VAL A 304 -13.19 1.98 8.14
N HIS A 305 -12.25 1.07 8.36
CA HIS A 305 -11.32 1.12 9.49
C HIS A 305 -9.90 1.15 8.96
N GLN A 306 -9.19 2.26 9.17
CA GLN A 306 -7.75 2.33 8.91
C GLN A 306 -7.00 1.96 10.17
N LEU A 307 -6.39 0.78 10.13
CA LEU A 307 -5.46 0.28 11.13
C LEU A 307 -4.06 0.75 10.76
N THR A 308 -3.30 1.29 11.71
CA THR A 308 -1.91 1.71 11.48
C THR A 308 -1.05 1.28 12.65
N GLN A 309 0.19 0.87 12.37
CA GLN A 309 1.20 0.68 13.40
C GLN A 309 1.99 1.99 13.57
N VAL A 310 2.03 2.49 14.80
CA VAL A 310 2.81 3.66 15.19
C VAL A 310 3.87 3.24 16.20
N ILE A 311 5.12 3.63 15.97
CA ILE A 311 6.24 3.34 16.87
C ILE A 311 6.96 4.64 17.17
N ASP A 312 7.02 5.00 18.45
CA ASP A 312 7.65 6.25 18.92
C ASP A 312 7.21 7.51 18.13
N GLY A 313 5.94 7.56 17.72
CA GLY A 313 5.37 8.66 16.93
C GLY A 313 5.65 8.59 15.43
N ILE A 314 6.13 7.47 14.91
CA ILE A 314 6.38 7.23 13.48
C ILE A 314 5.37 6.19 12.98
N GLU A 315 4.63 6.52 11.93
CA GLU A 315 3.80 5.54 11.22
C GLU A 315 4.68 4.62 10.38
N ILE A 316 4.65 3.33 10.67
CA ILE A 316 5.46 2.33 9.96
C ILE A 316 4.69 1.72 8.79
N GLY A 317 3.38 1.58 8.91
CA GLY A 317 2.52 1.01 7.89
C GLY A 317 1.06 1.02 8.32
N GLY A 318 0.21 0.47 7.44
CA GLY A 318 -1.21 0.42 7.71
C GLY A 318 -1.97 -0.49 6.76
N TYR A 319 -3.23 -0.70 7.10
CA TYR A 319 -4.16 -1.51 6.37
C TYR A 319 -5.58 -0.98 6.54
N THR A 320 -6.39 -1.08 5.49
CA THR A 320 -7.81 -0.72 5.56
C THR A 320 -8.65 -1.98 5.64
N VAL A 321 -9.49 -2.06 6.67
CA VAL A 321 -10.49 -3.09 6.88
C VAL A 321 -11.87 -2.51 6.56
N PHE A 322 -12.70 -3.31 5.90
CA PHE A 322 -14.09 -2.98 5.63
C PHE A 322 -15.01 -3.86 6.46
N ALA A 323 -15.98 -3.24 7.13
CA ALA A 323 -17.12 -3.92 7.73
C ALA A 323 -18.36 -3.50 6.95
N LEU A 324 -18.85 -4.39 6.08
CA LEU A 324 -20.05 -4.13 5.29
C LEU A 324 -21.25 -4.72 6.01
N SER A 325 -22.36 -3.98 6.04
CA SER A 325 -23.64 -4.58 6.39
C SER A 325 -24.13 -5.47 5.25
N ASP A 326 -24.63 -6.64 5.63
CA ASP A 326 -25.52 -7.45 4.80
C ASP A 326 -26.83 -6.68 4.48
#